data_AF-A0A2D4JLJ3-F1
#
_entry.id   AF-A0A2D4JLJ3-F1
#
_cell.length_a   1.000
_cell.length_b   1.000
_cell.length_c   1.000
_cell.angle_alpha   90.00
_cell.angle_beta   90.00
_cell.angle_gamma   90.00
#
_symmetry.space_group_name_H-M   'P 1'
#
loop_
_entity.id
_entity.type
_entity.pdbx_description
1 polymer ?
#
loop_
_entity_poly.entity_id
_entity_poly.type
_entity_poly.pdbx_seq_one_letter_code
_entity_poly.pdbx_strand_id
1 'polypeptide(L)'
;SISLTEDSELRQLVLEILHNLIDRHDNRAKLRGIRIIPDVSDLKIKRDKISRQDVSFMKKHGQQLYRHVYLGCKEDDNVQKNFELLYTSLALITIELANEEVVTDLIRLAIALQDIAILNEDNLPMFNRCSIMGLVAAYLNFLSQMIAIPAFCQHISKVIETRTVEAPYFLPETILRDKCSIPLNFDKDDKSLFFLTHKIVESLGGSGYSVERLSVPYVPQVTDEDRLSRRKSIVDTVSIQVDILPGNGAEDKVNSTEEITFEALKKAIDNTGLEEQEKEKRRLVIEKFQKAPFEEIAAQCETKANLLHDRLAQILELTIRPPPSPSGTLTITAGCPHYQSVPVYEMKFPDLCVY
;
A
#
# COMPACT_ATOMS: atom_id res chain seq x y z
N SER A 1 7.59 0.11 4.54
CA SER A 1 6.40 -0.36 5.28
C SER A 1 6.36 0.35 6.63
N ILE A 2 5.65 1.48 6.67
CA ILE A 2 5.15 2.15 7.90
C ILE A 2 3.62 2.37 7.81
N SER A 3 3.00 2.18 6.64
CA SER A 3 1.64 2.67 6.37
C SER A 3 0.50 1.62 6.43
N LEU A 4 0.81 0.34 6.62
CA LEU A 4 -0.15 -0.71 7.01
C LEU A 4 0.58 -1.63 7.97
N THR A 5 0.68 -1.16 9.21
CA THR A 5 1.13 -1.99 10.32
C THR A 5 -0.05 -2.88 10.71
N GLU A 6 0.16 -4.20 10.73
CA GLU A 6 -0.87 -5.19 11.10
C GLU A 6 -1.42 -4.94 12.53
N ASP A 7 -0.69 -4.19 13.35
CA ASP A 7 -1.09 -3.84 14.72
C ASP A 7 -2.05 -2.63 14.77
N SER A 8 -3.27 -2.86 15.27
CA SER A 8 -4.29 -1.84 15.56
C SER A 8 -3.77 -0.69 16.42
N GLU A 9 -2.97 -0.96 17.46
CA GLU A 9 -2.50 0.10 18.37
C GLU A 9 -1.54 1.05 17.65
N LEU A 10 -0.67 0.49 16.81
CA LEU A 10 0.23 1.28 15.98
C LEU A 10 -0.53 2.09 14.92
N ARG A 11 -1.57 1.53 14.30
CA ARG A 11 -2.46 2.28 13.39
C ARG A 11 -3.13 3.46 14.10
N GLN A 12 -3.59 3.25 15.33
CA GLN A 12 -4.15 4.34 16.15
C GLN A 12 -3.09 5.41 16.43
N LEU A 13 -1.88 5.04 16.85
CA LEU A 13 -0.80 5.99 17.11
C LEU A 13 -0.46 6.84 15.88
N VAL A 14 -0.36 6.21 14.70
CA VAL A 14 -0.10 6.92 13.43
C VAL A 14 -1.20 7.95 13.14
N LEU A 15 -2.47 7.59 13.33
CA LEU A 15 -3.59 8.53 13.17
C LEU A 15 -3.50 9.67 14.18
N GLU A 16 -3.18 9.40 15.44
CA GLU A 16 -3.05 10.42 16.47
C GLU A 16 -1.90 11.41 16.19
N ILE A 17 -0.76 10.91 15.69
CA ILE A 17 0.35 11.75 15.23
C ILE A 17 -0.09 12.61 14.05
N LEU A 18 -0.75 12.02 13.05
CA LEU A 18 -1.26 12.74 11.90
C LEU A 18 -2.24 13.85 12.30
N HIS A 19 -3.15 13.57 13.24
CA HIS A 19 -4.10 14.56 13.75
C HIS A 19 -3.37 15.73 14.40
N ASN A 20 -2.34 15.48 15.22
CA ASN A 20 -1.56 16.53 15.85
C ASN A 20 -0.78 17.39 14.85
N LEU A 21 -0.38 16.82 13.70
CA LEU A 21 0.31 17.57 12.65
C LEU A 21 -0.64 18.43 11.80
N ILE A 22 -1.88 17.95 11.58
CA ILE A 22 -2.87 18.64 10.72
C ILE A 22 -3.68 19.68 11.52
N ASP A 23 -4.01 19.42 12.78
CA ASP A 23 -4.91 20.24 13.58
C ASP A 23 -4.26 21.52 14.12
N ARG A 24 -4.17 22.54 13.27
CA ARG A 24 -3.54 23.82 13.59
C ARG A 24 -4.32 24.66 14.60
N HIS A 25 -5.61 24.40 14.75
CA HIS A 25 -6.51 25.23 15.57
C HIS A 25 -7.07 24.51 16.80
N ASP A 26 -6.54 23.33 17.14
CA ASP A 26 -6.97 22.50 18.27
C ASP A 26 -8.49 22.19 18.22
N ASN A 27 -8.97 21.81 17.02
CA ASN A 27 -10.34 21.40 16.80
C ASN A 27 -10.59 19.94 17.18
N ARG A 28 -9.56 19.11 17.29
CA ARG A 28 -9.64 17.68 17.61
C ARG A 28 -10.43 17.42 18.89
N ALA A 29 -10.26 18.24 19.92
CA ALA A 29 -11.00 18.10 21.18
C ALA A 29 -12.53 18.22 20.99
N LYS A 30 -12.98 19.02 20.03
CA LYS A 30 -14.41 19.26 19.71
C LYS A 30 -15.04 18.10 18.92
N LEU A 31 -14.19 17.33 18.23
CA LEU A 31 -14.56 16.19 17.38
C LEU A 31 -14.52 14.85 18.13
N ARG A 32 -14.15 14.82 19.42
CA ARG A 32 -14.14 13.61 20.23
C ARG A 32 -15.54 13.00 20.34
N GLY A 33 -15.59 11.66 20.31
CA GLY A 33 -16.83 10.89 20.36
C GLY A 33 -17.62 11.06 19.07
N ILE A 34 -17.40 10.13 18.14
CA ILE A 34 -18.12 10.11 16.87
C ILE A 34 -19.63 10.05 17.11
N ARG A 35 -20.35 10.97 16.46
CA ARG A 35 -21.80 11.15 16.60
C ARG A 35 -22.36 11.92 15.42
N ILE A 36 -23.67 11.85 15.22
CA ILE A 36 -24.43 12.80 14.42
C ILE A 36 -24.45 14.12 15.18
N ILE A 37 -23.96 15.18 14.53
CA ILE A 37 -23.89 16.51 15.12
C ILE A 37 -25.16 17.28 14.68
N PRO A 38 -26.06 17.65 15.60
CA PRO A 38 -27.30 18.34 15.23
C PRO A 38 -27.05 19.70 14.57
N ASP A 39 -26.13 20.48 15.14
CA ASP A 39 -25.67 21.76 14.60
C ASP A 39 -24.16 21.90 14.78
N VAL A 40 -23.41 21.92 13.68
CA VAL A 40 -21.95 22.09 13.68
C VAL A 40 -21.53 23.46 14.20
N SER A 41 -22.41 24.46 14.13
CA SER A 41 -22.14 25.82 14.63
C SER A 41 -21.86 25.83 16.14
N ASP A 42 -22.49 24.92 16.90
CA ASP A 42 -22.30 24.78 18.34
C ASP A 42 -20.89 24.33 18.72
N LEU A 43 -20.20 23.62 17.81
CA LEU A 43 -18.82 23.20 18.02
C LEU A 43 -17.83 24.36 17.97
N LYS A 44 -18.23 25.50 17.38
CA LYS A 44 -17.36 26.69 17.20
C LYS A 44 -16.03 26.29 16.56
N ILE A 45 -16.11 25.58 15.44
CA ILE A 45 -14.94 25.16 14.66
C ILE A 45 -14.14 26.39 14.25
N LYS A 46 -12.84 26.38 14.50
CA LYS A 46 -11.92 27.42 14.06
C LYS A 46 -11.31 26.95 12.74
N ARG A 47 -11.39 27.75 11.69
CA ARG A 47 -10.69 27.44 10.43
C ARG A 47 -10.19 28.70 9.77
N ASP A 48 -9.03 28.60 9.16
CA ASP A 48 -8.50 29.62 8.28
C ASP A 48 -8.91 29.35 6.83
N LYS A 49 -8.73 30.37 5.98
CA LYS A 49 -8.85 30.19 4.53
C LYS A 49 -7.71 29.29 4.06
N ILE A 50 -8.02 28.28 3.26
CA ILE A 50 -7.03 27.36 2.71
C ILE A 50 -5.89 28.11 1.98
N SER A 51 -4.65 27.74 2.28
CA SER A 51 -3.46 28.35 1.66
C SER A 51 -3.09 27.67 0.33
N ARG A 52 -2.27 28.35 -0.49
CA ARG A 52 -1.70 27.74 -1.71
C ARG A 52 -0.82 26.53 -1.39
N GLN A 53 -0.16 26.54 -0.23
CA GLN A 53 0.68 25.42 0.21
C GLN A 53 -0.19 24.21 0.54
N ASP A 54 -1.32 24.39 1.23
CA ASP A 54 -2.28 23.32 1.52
C ASP A 54 -2.84 22.72 0.23
N VAL A 55 -3.23 23.56 -0.74
CA VAL A 55 -3.69 23.10 -2.05
C VAL A 55 -2.61 22.27 -2.76
N SER A 56 -1.36 22.74 -2.77
CA SER A 56 -0.25 22.00 -3.37
C SER A 56 0.04 20.69 -2.63
N PHE A 57 -0.07 20.70 -1.29
CA PHE A 57 0.10 19.53 -0.45
C PHE A 57 -0.97 18.49 -0.78
N MET A 58 -2.25 18.86 -0.81
CA MET A 58 -3.34 17.95 -1.14
C MET A 58 -3.26 17.42 -2.57
N LYS A 59 -2.78 18.22 -3.53
CA LYS A 59 -2.51 17.73 -4.90
C LYS A 59 -1.42 16.65 -4.94
N LYS A 60 -0.39 16.77 -4.09
CA LYS A 60 0.74 15.83 -4.08
C LYS A 60 0.52 14.61 -3.19
N HIS A 61 -0.14 14.80 -2.03
CA HIS A 61 -0.23 13.80 -0.96
C HIS A 61 -1.67 13.39 -0.60
N GLY A 62 -2.69 14.07 -1.14
CA GLY A 62 -4.10 13.79 -0.81
C GLY A 62 -4.50 12.33 -1.08
N GLN A 63 -4.03 11.74 -2.18
CA GLN A 63 -4.29 10.33 -2.48
C GLN A 63 -3.76 9.37 -1.41
N GLN A 64 -2.60 9.68 -0.80
CA GLN A 64 -2.05 8.86 0.30
C GLN A 64 -2.94 8.96 1.54
N LEU A 65 -3.42 10.17 1.87
CA LEU A 65 -4.34 10.37 3.00
C LEU A 65 -5.67 9.64 2.80
N TYR A 66 -6.29 9.77 1.63
CA TYR A 66 -7.54 9.10 1.31
C TYR A 66 -7.38 7.58 1.37
N ARG A 67 -6.28 7.07 0.81
CA ARG A 67 -5.97 5.63 0.84
C ARG A 67 -5.78 5.12 2.25
N HIS A 68 -5.09 5.87 3.11
CA HIS A 68 -4.87 5.46 4.49
C HIS A 68 -6.19 5.35 5.26
N VAL A 69 -7.12 6.29 5.06
CA VAL A 69 -8.47 6.20 5.64
C VAL A 69 -9.25 5.02 5.06
N TYR A 70 -9.20 4.84 3.73
CA TYR A 70 -9.89 3.75 3.04
C TYR A 70 -9.45 2.37 3.55
N LEU A 71 -8.15 2.12 3.58
CA LEU A 71 -7.59 0.85 4.05
C LEU A 71 -7.75 0.70 5.57
N GLY A 72 -7.60 1.78 6.33
CA GLY A 72 -7.82 1.78 7.77
C GLY A 72 -9.21 1.29 8.15
N CYS A 73 -10.26 1.59 7.36
CA CYS A 73 -11.61 1.07 7.57
C CYS A 73 -11.77 -0.42 7.20
N LYS A 74 -10.88 -0.96 6.36
CA LYS A 74 -10.92 -2.35 5.86
C LYS A 74 -10.23 -3.36 6.76
N GLU A 75 -9.59 -2.94 7.84
CA GLU A 75 -8.97 -3.87 8.79
C GLU A 75 -10.05 -4.56 9.65
N ASP A 76 -9.87 -5.85 9.90
CA ASP A 76 -10.82 -6.72 10.60
C ASP A 76 -10.75 -6.58 12.13
N ASP A 77 -9.57 -6.25 12.65
CA ASP A 77 -9.26 -5.99 14.07
C ASP A 77 -9.62 -4.56 14.55
N ASN A 78 -10.35 -3.79 13.72
CA ASN A 78 -10.81 -2.46 14.11
C ASN A 78 -11.77 -2.50 15.29
N VAL A 79 -11.42 -1.74 16.34
CA VAL A 79 -12.31 -1.46 17.46
C VAL A 79 -12.92 -0.06 17.35
N GLN A 80 -13.81 0.31 18.27
CA GLN A 80 -14.47 1.63 18.29
C GLN A 80 -13.47 2.79 18.14
N LYS A 81 -12.35 2.74 18.88
CA LYS A 81 -11.33 3.80 18.84
C LYS A 81 -10.74 4.01 17.44
N ASN A 82 -10.58 2.95 16.64
CA ASN A 82 -10.12 3.08 15.26
C ASN A 82 -11.10 3.90 14.42
N PHE A 83 -12.40 3.61 14.50
CA PHE A 83 -13.44 4.35 13.77
C PHE A 83 -13.54 5.82 14.23
N GLU A 84 -13.38 6.09 15.52
CA GLU A 84 -13.33 7.47 16.04
C GLU A 84 -12.14 8.27 15.48
N LEU A 85 -10.96 7.65 15.41
CA LEU A 85 -9.77 8.28 14.85
C LEU A 85 -9.90 8.49 13.33
N LEU A 86 -10.47 7.52 12.61
CA LEU A 86 -10.71 7.64 11.17
C LEU A 86 -11.74 8.74 10.84
N TYR A 87 -12.81 8.85 11.63
CA TYR A 87 -13.75 9.99 11.55
C TYR A 87 -13.04 11.32 11.80
N THR A 88 -12.20 11.37 12.85
CA THR A 88 -11.41 12.57 13.18
C THR A 88 -10.48 12.96 12.04
N SER A 89 -9.85 12.00 11.35
CA SER A 89 -9.04 12.26 10.15
C SER A 89 -9.85 12.94 9.07
N LEU A 90 -11.02 12.39 8.72
CA LEU A 90 -11.89 12.96 7.69
C LEU A 90 -12.35 14.38 8.05
N ALA A 91 -12.72 14.60 9.31
CA ALA A 91 -13.14 15.91 9.80
C ALA A 91 -11.98 16.93 9.80
N LEU A 92 -10.79 16.56 10.26
CA LEU A 92 -9.63 17.45 10.26
C LEU A 92 -9.16 17.80 8.84
N ILE A 93 -9.14 16.83 7.91
CA ILE A 93 -8.85 17.12 6.49
C ILE A 93 -9.88 18.11 5.93
N THR A 94 -11.15 17.97 6.30
CA THR A 94 -12.24 18.89 5.89
C THR A 94 -12.04 20.30 6.46
N ILE A 95 -11.63 20.41 7.72
CA ILE A 95 -11.48 21.71 8.39
C ILE A 95 -10.23 22.44 7.92
N GLU A 96 -9.11 21.73 7.81
CA GLU A 96 -7.77 22.32 7.67
C GLU A 96 -7.27 22.35 6.22
N LEU A 97 -7.68 21.39 5.38
CA LEU A 97 -7.03 21.13 4.09
C LEU A 97 -7.99 21.15 2.90
N ALA A 98 -9.29 21.33 3.11
CA ALA A 98 -10.27 21.15 2.04
C ALA A 98 -10.54 22.42 1.22
N ASN A 99 -10.36 22.29 -0.09
CA ASN A 99 -11.02 23.11 -1.12
C ASN A 99 -12.12 22.29 -1.81
N GLU A 100 -12.76 22.85 -2.83
CA GLU A 100 -13.84 22.18 -3.59
C GLU A 100 -13.42 20.83 -4.20
N GLU A 101 -12.19 20.72 -4.70
CA GLU A 101 -11.64 19.47 -5.25
C GLU A 101 -11.48 18.40 -4.15
N VAL A 102 -10.93 18.79 -3.00
CA VAL A 102 -10.74 17.89 -1.85
C VAL A 102 -12.07 17.45 -1.28
N VAL A 103 -13.05 18.35 -1.13
CA VAL A 103 -14.42 17.98 -0.71
C VAL A 103 -15.02 16.95 -1.67
N THR A 104 -14.86 17.17 -2.98
CA THR A 104 -15.33 16.22 -4.00
C THR A 104 -14.72 14.83 -3.79
N ASP A 105 -13.41 14.75 -3.57
CA ASP A 105 -12.74 13.46 -3.33
C ASP A 105 -13.10 12.83 -1.98
N LEU A 106 -13.36 13.63 -0.94
CA LEU A 106 -13.82 13.14 0.35
C LEU A 106 -15.24 12.56 0.28
N ILE A 107 -16.14 13.15 -0.51
CA ILE A 107 -17.47 12.58 -0.78
C ILE A 107 -17.33 11.24 -1.51
N ARG A 108 -16.49 11.17 -2.53
CA ARG A 108 -16.22 9.92 -3.27
C ARG A 108 -15.64 8.85 -2.35
N LEU A 109 -14.74 9.22 -1.44
CA LEU A 109 -14.19 8.32 -0.43
C LEU A 109 -15.28 7.82 0.53
N ALA A 110 -16.16 8.69 1.03
CA ALA A 110 -17.25 8.31 1.91
C ALA A 110 -18.24 7.33 1.24
N ILE A 111 -18.56 7.54 -0.04
CA ILE A 111 -19.37 6.61 -0.84
C ILE A 111 -18.65 5.26 -0.97
N ALA A 112 -17.36 5.25 -1.31
CA ALA A 112 -16.60 4.01 -1.45
C ALA A 112 -16.47 3.25 -0.11
N LEU A 113 -16.37 3.95 1.02
CA LEU A 113 -16.43 3.33 2.36
C LEU A 113 -17.80 2.67 2.60
N GLN A 114 -18.90 3.32 2.25
CA GLN A 114 -20.22 2.72 2.33
C GLN A 114 -20.30 1.45 1.45
N ASP A 115 -19.77 1.50 0.23
CA ASP A 115 -19.77 0.36 -0.69
C ASP A 115 -18.98 -0.84 -0.15
N ILE A 116 -17.85 -0.61 0.55
CA ILE A 116 -17.12 -1.68 1.25
C ILE A 116 -18.07 -2.42 2.22
N ALA A 117 -18.81 -1.69 3.04
CA ALA A 117 -19.71 -2.28 4.03
C ALA A 117 -20.88 -3.03 3.37
N ILE A 118 -21.41 -2.50 2.26
CA ILE A 118 -22.53 -3.12 1.52
C ILE A 118 -22.07 -4.37 0.77
N LEU A 119 -21.04 -4.27 -0.07
CA LEU A 119 -20.58 -5.37 -0.93
C LEU A 119 -19.96 -6.49 -0.09
N ASN A 120 -19.10 -6.10 0.86
CA ASN A 120 -18.39 -6.99 1.77
C ASN A 120 -17.50 -8.04 1.08
N GLU A 121 -16.75 -7.63 0.06
CA GLU A 121 -15.84 -8.53 -0.68
C GLU A 121 -14.71 -9.08 0.22
N ASP A 122 -14.31 -8.33 1.24
CA ASP A 122 -13.23 -8.70 2.17
C ASP A 122 -13.72 -9.49 3.41
N ASN A 123 -15.00 -9.90 3.46
CA ASN A 123 -15.59 -10.67 4.57
C ASN A 123 -15.44 -10.00 5.95
N LEU A 124 -15.63 -8.69 6.03
CA LEU A 124 -15.53 -7.94 7.28
C LEU A 124 -16.57 -8.41 8.31
N PRO A 125 -16.22 -8.40 9.61
CA PRO A 125 -17.18 -8.65 10.68
C PRO A 125 -18.37 -7.69 10.62
N MET A 126 -19.54 -8.15 11.04
CA MET A 126 -20.76 -7.33 11.02
C MET A 126 -20.61 -6.03 11.83
N PHE A 127 -19.88 -6.09 12.95
CA PHE A 127 -19.51 -4.90 13.72
C PHE A 127 -18.81 -3.87 12.84
N ASN A 128 -17.72 -4.26 12.16
CA ASN A 128 -16.94 -3.35 11.31
C ASN A 128 -17.80 -2.78 10.19
N ARG A 129 -18.63 -3.61 9.54
CA ARG A 129 -19.55 -3.16 8.49
C ARG A 129 -20.52 -2.09 9.01
N CYS A 130 -21.16 -2.33 10.15
CA CYS A 130 -22.08 -1.36 10.76
C CYS A 130 -21.35 -0.09 11.25
N SER A 131 -20.14 -0.25 11.79
CA SER A 131 -19.29 0.85 12.23
C SER A 131 -18.83 1.73 11.07
N ILE A 132 -18.53 1.16 9.90
CA ILE A 132 -18.26 1.92 8.66
C ILE A 132 -19.51 2.71 8.25
N MET A 133 -20.70 2.10 8.31
CA MET A 133 -21.97 2.80 8.00
C MET A 133 -22.21 3.99 8.95
N GLY A 134 -21.96 3.81 10.25
CA GLY A 134 -22.03 4.86 11.26
C GLY A 134 -20.98 5.95 11.06
N LEU A 135 -19.76 5.58 10.68
CA LEU A 135 -18.69 6.52 10.37
C LEU A 135 -19.05 7.40 9.17
N VAL A 136 -19.55 6.80 8.09
CA VAL A 136 -19.99 7.53 6.90
C VAL A 136 -21.17 8.45 7.24
N ALA A 137 -22.13 8.00 8.05
CA ALA A 137 -23.26 8.85 8.48
C ALA A 137 -22.81 10.08 9.26
N ALA A 138 -21.95 9.89 10.27
CA ALA A 138 -21.39 10.97 11.06
C ALA A 138 -20.60 11.95 10.18
N TYR A 139 -19.78 11.42 9.27
CA TYR A 139 -18.93 12.24 8.43
C TYR A 139 -19.73 13.05 7.40
N LEU A 140 -20.67 12.43 6.68
CA LEU A 140 -21.48 13.16 5.70
C LEU A 140 -22.42 14.16 6.36
N ASN A 141 -22.94 13.86 7.56
CA ASN A 141 -23.67 14.84 8.36
C ASN A 141 -22.81 16.06 8.67
N PHE A 142 -21.59 15.86 9.17
CA PHE A 142 -20.65 16.94 9.44
C PHE A 142 -20.29 17.72 8.17
N LEU A 143 -19.89 17.02 7.11
CA LEU A 143 -19.46 17.64 5.85
C LEU A 143 -20.58 18.46 5.21
N SER A 144 -21.82 17.96 5.21
CA SER A 144 -22.97 18.67 4.62
C SER A 144 -23.20 20.04 5.28
N GLN A 145 -23.08 20.11 6.60
CA GLN A 145 -23.18 21.35 7.36
C GLN A 145 -21.97 22.27 7.13
N MET A 146 -20.76 21.71 6.98
CA MET A 146 -19.54 22.47 6.72
C MET A 146 -19.53 23.15 5.33
N ILE A 147 -20.15 22.54 4.33
CA ILE A 147 -20.28 23.12 2.97
C ILE A 147 -21.58 23.92 2.80
N ALA A 148 -22.54 23.72 3.71
CA ALA A 148 -23.80 24.46 3.81
C ALA A 148 -24.64 24.50 2.52
N ILE A 149 -24.68 23.39 1.77
CA ILE A 149 -25.55 23.25 0.59
C ILE A 149 -26.91 22.70 1.04
N PRO A 150 -28.02 23.46 0.94
CA PRO A 150 -29.30 23.07 1.52
C PRO A 150 -29.83 21.73 0.99
N ALA A 151 -29.78 21.50 -0.33
CA ALA A 151 -30.26 20.26 -0.94
C ALA A 151 -29.45 19.04 -0.47
N PHE A 152 -28.14 19.19 -0.29
CA PHE A 152 -27.28 18.13 0.22
C PHE A 152 -27.55 17.84 1.69
N CYS A 153 -27.66 18.88 2.53
CA CYS A 153 -28.06 18.72 3.93
C CYS A 153 -29.41 17.99 4.06
N GLN A 154 -30.41 18.36 3.26
CA GLN A 154 -31.72 17.70 3.26
C GLN A 154 -31.62 16.21 2.91
N HIS A 155 -30.85 15.87 1.87
CA HIS A 155 -30.65 14.46 1.50
C HIS A 155 -29.99 13.66 2.63
N ILE A 156 -28.91 14.19 3.20
CA ILE A 156 -28.18 13.52 4.28
C ILE A 156 -29.06 13.36 5.53
N SER A 157 -29.75 14.41 5.96
CA SER A 157 -30.69 14.35 7.09
C SER A 157 -31.79 13.32 6.85
N LYS A 158 -32.34 13.24 5.64
CA LYS A 158 -33.39 12.28 5.33
C LYS A 158 -32.94 10.83 5.50
N VAL A 159 -31.75 10.49 5.04
CA VAL A 159 -31.18 9.13 5.21
C VAL A 159 -30.92 8.84 6.70
N ILE A 160 -30.42 9.81 7.46
CA ILE A 160 -30.17 9.66 8.90
C ILE A 160 -31.48 9.47 9.68
N GLU A 161 -32.53 10.22 9.35
CA GLU A 161 -33.86 10.06 9.93
C GLU A 161 -34.42 8.66 9.67
N THR A 162 -34.33 8.16 8.43
CA THR A 162 -34.76 6.79 8.11
C THR A 162 -33.96 5.76 8.91
N ARG A 163 -32.63 5.88 8.97
CA ARG A 163 -31.78 5.00 9.79
C ARG A 163 -32.14 5.04 11.27
N THR A 164 -32.56 6.20 11.80
CA THR A 164 -32.94 6.35 13.21
C THR A 164 -34.16 5.49 13.57
N VAL A 165 -35.07 5.27 12.62
CA VAL A 165 -36.29 4.48 12.83
C VAL A 165 -36.09 3.02 12.45
N GLU A 166 -35.46 2.76 11.30
CA GLU A 166 -35.48 1.43 10.67
C GLU A 166 -34.18 0.64 10.88
N ALA A 167 -33.03 1.32 10.98
CA ALA A 167 -31.73 0.68 11.14
C ALA A 167 -30.77 1.46 12.06
N PRO A 168 -31.08 1.58 13.37
CA PRO A 168 -30.26 2.39 14.29
C PRO A 168 -28.81 1.93 14.40
N TYR A 169 -28.53 0.65 14.11
CA TYR A 169 -27.19 0.07 14.06
C TYR A 169 -26.31 0.61 12.91
N PHE A 170 -26.86 1.37 11.96
CA PHE A 170 -26.09 2.13 10.96
C PHE A 170 -25.74 3.56 11.41
N LEU A 171 -26.02 3.90 12.68
CA LEU A 171 -25.68 5.18 13.29
C LEU A 171 -24.63 5.00 14.40
N PRO A 172 -23.69 5.94 14.54
CA PRO A 172 -22.58 5.83 15.48
C PRO A 172 -23.04 5.71 16.94
N GLU A 173 -24.13 6.39 17.33
CA GLU A 173 -24.65 6.42 18.71
C GLU A 173 -25.07 5.05 19.23
N THR A 174 -25.48 4.17 18.32
CA THR A 174 -25.95 2.83 18.62
C THR A 174 -24.80 1.84 18.50
N ILE A 175 -24.11 1.78 17.34
CA ILE A 175 -23.13 0.72 17.06
C ILE A 175 -21.84 0.85 17.86
N LEU A 176 -21.41 2.08 18.17
CA LEU A 176 -20.17 2.36 18.91
C LEU A 176 -20.41 2.61 20.39
N ARG A 177 -21.54 2.15 20.94
CA ARG A 177 -21.83 2.20 22.38
C ARG A 177 -21.74 0.81 22.98
N ASP A 178 -21.21 0.73 24.21
CA ASP A 178 -21.23 -0.49 25.00
C ASP A 178 -22.67 -0.99 25.15
N LYS A 179 -22.99 -2.14 24.52
CA LYS A 179 -24.30 -2.85 24.45
C LYS A 179 -25.16 -2.63 23.20
N CYS A 180 -24.56 -2.49 22.01
CA CYS A 180 -25.32 -2.59 20.75
C CYS A 180 -25.76 -4.04 20.46
N SER A 181 -27.02 -4.23 20.06
CA SER A 181 -27.46 -5.46 19.39
C SER A 181 -27.09 -5.39 17.91
N ILE A 182 -26.02 -6.10 17.52
CA ILE A 182 -25.57 -6.17 16.12
C ILE A 182 -26.59 -7.01 15.32
N PRO A 183 -27.02 -6.57 14.13
CA PRO A 183 -27.96 -7.32 13.31
C PRO A 183 -27.34 -8.64 12.83
N LEU A 184 -28.17 -9.68 12.66
CA LEU A 184 -27.72 -10.97 12.13
C LEU A 184 -27.42 -10.89 10.62
N ASN A 185 -28.19 -10.07 9.90
CA ASN A 185 -28.07 -9.89 8.46
C ASN A 185 -27.92 -8.41 8.11
N PHE A 186 -27.20 -8.11 7.05
CA PHE A 186 -27.08 -6.77 6.50
C PHE A 186 -28.07 -6.67 5.33
N ASP A 187 -29.17 -5.95 5.50
CA ASP A 187 -30.14 -5.74 4.44
C ASP A 187 -29.53 -4.83 3.36
N LYS A 188 -29.35 -5.37 2.15
CA LYS A 188 -28.74 -4.66 1.00
C LYS A 188 -29.79 -4.12 0.03
N ASP A 189 -31.06 -4.49 0.20
CA ASP A 189 -32.10 -4.20 -0.78
C ASP A 189 -32.80 -2.87 -0.48
N ASP A 190 -32.80 -2.45 0.78
CA ASP A 190 -33.37 -1.16 1.18
C ASP A 190 -32.42 0.02 0.90
N LYS A 191 -32.53 0.53 -0.34
CA LYS A 191 -31.79 1.70 -0.81
C LYS A 191 -32.12 2.99 -0.04
N SER A 192 -33.22 3.05 0.70
CA SER A 192 -33.59 4.24 1.46
C SER A 192 -32.64 4.50 2.65
N LEU A 193 -31.96 3.44 3.10
CA LEU A 193 -30.95 3.50 4.15
C LEU A 193 -29.58 3.95 3.63
N PHE A 194 -29.37 4.12 2.33
CA PHE A 194 -28.06 4.39 1.75
C PHE A 194 -27.93 5.81 1.20
N PHE A 195 -26.71 6.34 1.31
CA PHE A 195 -26.34 7.56 0.62
C PHE A 195 -26.09 7.24 -0.86
N LEU A 196 -27.06 7.52 -1.71
CA LEU A 196 -27.02 7.14 -3.12
C LEU A 196 -26.25 8.16 -3.95
N THR A 197 -25.24 7.72 -4.71
CA THR A 197 -24.37 8.60 -5.52
C THR A 197 -25.16 9.55 -6.42
N HIS A 198 -26.19 9.06 -7.11
CA HIS A 198 -26.99 9.91 -8.00
C HIS A 198 -27.77 10.99 -7.25
N LYS A 199 -28.22 10.74 -6.01
CA LYS A 199 -28.89 11.74 -5.16
C LYS A 199 -27.92 12.77 -4.61
N ILE A 200 -26.71 12.35 -4.24
CA ILE A 200 -25.64 13.27 -3.84
C ILE A 200 -25.27 14.18 -5.02
N VAL A 201 -25.05 13.60 -6.20
CA VAL A 201 -24.75 14.34 -7.43
C VAL A 201 -25.85 15.36 -7.77
N GLU A 202 -27.12 14.94 -7.73
CA GLU A 202 -28.27 15.81 -7.93
C GLU A 202 -28.28 16.97 -6.93
N SER A 203 -28.03 16.68 -5.64
CA SER A 203 -28.06 17.68 -4.56
C SER A 203 -26.91 18.69 -4.60
N LEU A 204 -25.80 18.35 -5.24
CA LEU A 204 -24.61 19.22 -5.40
C LEU A 204 -24.57 19.91 -6.77
N GLY A 205 -25.52 19.59 -7.66
CA GLY A 205 -25.63 20.18 -8.99
C GLY A 205 -25.68 21.72 -8.93
N GLY A 206 -24.89 22.38 -9.77
CA GLY A 206 -24.86 23.85 -9.85
C GLY A 206 -24.15 24.55 -8.68
N SER A 207 -23.57 23.82 -7.72
CA SER A 207 -22.94 24.39 -6.52
C SER A 207 -21.40 24.53 -6.62
N GLY A 208 -20.84 24.50 -7.84
CA GLY A 208 -19.40 24.60 -8.08
C GLY A 208 -18.60 23.29 -7.95
N TYR A 209 -19.20 22.23 -7.39
CA TYR A 209 -18.58 20.91 -7.27
C TYR A 209 -18.63 20.12 -8.58
N SER A 210 -17.59 19.33 -8.86
CA SER A 210 -17.48 18.57 -10.11
C SER A 210 -18.37 17.32 -10.09
N VAL A 211 -19.57 17.45 -10.63
CA VAL A 211 -20.55 16.37 -10.81
C VAL A 211 -19.98 15.18 -11.61
N GLU A 212 -19.19 15.46 -12.64
CA GLU A 212 -18.53 14.42 -13.46
C GLU A 212 -17.59 13.56 -12.60
N ARG A 213 -16.77 14.20 -11.75
CA ARG A 213 -15.86 13.48 -10.85
C ARG A 213 -16.60 12.72 -9.75
N LEU A 214 -17.66 13.28 -9.19
CA LEU A 214 -18.49 12.59 -8.18
C LEU A 214 -19.10 11.29 -8.71
N SER A 215 -19.36 11.23 -10.01
CA SER A 215 -19.91 10.03 -10.67
C SER A 215 -18.86 8.94 -10.90
N VAL A 216 -17.57 9.25 -10.78
CA VAL A 216 -16.47 8.28 -10.88
C VAL A 216 -16.20 7.71 -9.48
N PRO A 217 -16.34 6.40 -9.24
CA PRO A 217 -16.03 5.80 -7.95
C PRO A 217 -14.61 6.11 -7.48
N TYR A 218 -14.40 6.22 -6.17
CA TYR A 218 -13.04 6.28 -5.62
C TYR A 218 -12.37 4.92 -5.75
N VAL A 219 -11.13 4.90 -6.25
CA VAL A 219 -10.30 3.68 -6.33
C VAL A 219 -8.97 3.98 -5.64
N PRO A 220 -8.61 3.24 -4.57
CA PRO A 220 -7.35 3.44 -3.87
C PRO A 220 -6.18 3.14 -4.80
N GLN A 221 -5.37 4.15 -5.11
CA GLN A 221 -4.21 3.99 -6.00
C GLN A 221 -3.04 3.33 -5.27
N VAL A 222 -2.37 2.40 -5.92
CA VAL A 222 -1.15 1.76 -5.41
C VAL A 222 -0.02 2.79 -5.45
N THR A 223 0.64 3.01 -4.31
CA THR A 223 1.76 3.94 -4.22
C THR A 223 3.09 3.28 -4.61
N ASP A 224 4.11 4.06 -4.95
CA ASP A 224 5.43 3.51 -5.25
C ASP A 224 6.05 2.75 -4.06
N GLU A 225 5.68 3.08 -2.82
CA GLU A 225 6.07 2.30 -1.64
C GLU A 225 5.45 0.90 -1.60
N ASP A 226 4.21 0.72 -2.10
CA ASP A 226 3.57 -0.59 -2.21
C ASP A 226 4.24 -1.42 -3.32
N ARG A 227 4.69 -0.77 -4.40
CA ARG A 227 5.51 -1.42 -5.45
C ARG A 227 6.85 -1.88 -4.91
N LEU A 228 7.48 -1.07 -4.07
CA LEU A 228 8.74 -1.42 -3.39
C LEU A 228 8.54 -2.48 -2.30
N SER A 229 7.39 -2.49 -1.62
CA SER A 229 7.06 -3.50 -0.60
C SER A 229 6.69 -4.86 -1.24
N ARG A 230 6.00 -4.86 -2.39
CA ARG A 230 5.86 -6.07 -3.22
C ARG A 230 7.19 -6.54 -3.78
N ARG A 231 8.11 -5.63 -4.14
CA ARG A 231 9.50 -6.00 -4.44
C ARG A 231 10.20 -6.59 -3.22
N LYS A 232 9.98 -6.11 -1.99
CA LYS A 232 10.53 -6.73 -0.78
C LYS A 232 10.04 -8.16 -0.52
N SER A 233 8.91 -8.59 -1.11
CA SER A 233 8.44 -9.97 -1.05
C SER A 233 8.95 -10.87 -2.20
N ILE A 234 9.66 -10.32 -3.19
CA ILE A 234 10.30 -11.07 -4.29
C ILE A 234 11.83 -10.92 -4.29
N VAL A 235 12.36 -10.06 -3.43
CA VAL A 235 13.79 -9.73 -3.22
C VAL A 235 14.31 -10.48 -1.98
N ASP A 236 13.84 -11.70 -1.74
CA ASP A 236 14.66 -12.73 -1.05
C ASP A 236 15.20 -13.76 -2.06
N THR A 237 15.14 -13.40 -3.35
CA THR A 237 15.93 -14.03 -4.40
C THR A 237 16.55 -12.93 -5.24
N VAL A 238 17.40 -12.11 -4.62
CA VAL A 238 18.26 -11.20 -5.39
C VAL A 238 19.24 -12.04 -6.19
N SER A 239 18.96 -12.04 -7.48
CA SER A 239 19.85 -12.40 -8.56
C SER A 239 21.18 -11.69 -8.37
N ILE A 240 22.22 -12.45 -8.07
CA ILE A 240 23.60 -12.01 -8.26
C ILE A 240 23.79 -11.89 -9.77
N GLN A 241 23.63 -10.69 -10.33
CA GLN A 241 24.12 -10.36 -11.67
C GLN A 241 25.63 -10.21 -11.58
N VAL A 242 26.38 -11.29 -11.83
CA VAL A 242 27.80 -11.19 -12.15
C VAL A 242 27.88 -10.94 -13.66
N ASP A 243 28.22 -9.71 -14.04
CA ASP A 243 28.65 -9.41 -15.41
C ASP A 243 29.93 -10.20 -15.69
N ILE A 244 29.82 -11.23 -16.54
CA ILE A 244 30.98 -11.92 -17.11
C ILE A 244 30.80 -11.89 -18.62
N LEU A 245 31.45 -10.93 -19.26
CA LEU A 245 31.65 -10.95 -20.71
C LEU A 245 32.48 -12.19 -21.08
N PRO A 246 32.08 -12.98 -22.10
CA PRO A 246 32.93 -14.03 -22.63
C PRO A 246 34.02 -13.39 -23.51
N GLY A 247 35.25 -13.34 -22.98
CA GLY A 247 36.44 -13.11 -23.79
C GLY A 247 36.72 -14.36 -24.63
N ASN A 248 36.43 -14.29 -25.93
CA ASN A 248 36.99 -15.22 -26.89
C ASN A 248 38.44 -14.82 -27.18
N GLY A 249 39.38 -15.71 -26.89
CA GLY A 249 40.75 -15.59 -27.36
C GLY A 249 40.85 -15.93 -28.84
N ALA A 250 41.30 -14.97 -29.64
CA ALA A 250 42.15 -15.17 -30.82
C ALA A 250 42.75 -13.81 -31.20
N GLU A 251 44.06 -13.70 -30.93
CA GLU A 251 45.08 -12.86 -31.55
C GLU A 251 44.63 -11.55 -32.25
N ASP A 252 44.88 -10.41 -31.60
CA ASP A 252 45.70 -9.37 -32.24
C ASP A 252 46.34 -8.43 -31.21
N LYS A 253 47.64 -8.19 -31.41
CA LYS A 253 48.50 -7.31 -30.62
C LYS A 253 48.11 -5.85 -30.86
N VAL A 254 47.62 -5.12 -29.86
CA VAL A 254 47.92 -3.68 -29.72
C VAL A 254 47.94 -3.32 -28.23
N ASN A 255 49.11 -2.91 -27.74
CA ASN A 255 49.23 -2.17 -26.49
C ASN A 255 48.39 -0.89 -26.61
N SER A 256 47.30 -0.75 -25.85
CA SER A 256 46.64 0.54 -25.66
C SER A 256 46.76 0.95 -24.20
N THR A 257 47.86 1.61 -23.88
CA THR A 257 47.84 2.69 -22.89
C THR A 257 46.63 3.57 -23.21
N GLU A 258 45.65 3.59 -22.33
CA GLU A 258 44.45 4.44 -22.48
C GLU A 258 44.88 5.91 -22.39
N GLU A 259 45.14 6.54 -23.53
CA GLU A 259 45.25 7.99 -23.61
C GLU A 259 43.85 8.59 -23.45
N ILE A 260 43.64 9.28 -22.34
CA ILE A 260 42.43 10.06 -22.08
C ILE A 260 42.39 11.21 -23.09
N THR A 261 41.63 11.03 -24.17
CA THR A 261 41.42 12.05 -25.19
C THR A 261 40.28 12.99 -24.78
N PHE A 262 40.39 14.27 -25.19
CA PHE A 262 39.38 15.29 -24.93
C PHE A 262 37.99 14.89 -25.44
N GLU A 263 37.93 14.09 -26.49
CA GLU A 263 36.69 13.58 -27.07
C GLU A 263 36.02 12.51 -26.18
N ALA A 264 36.80 11.68 -25.48
CA ALA A 264 36.28 10.71 -24.51
C ALA A 264 35.68 11.40 -23.28
N LEU A 265 36.34 12.46 -22.78
CA LEU A 265 35.81 13.27 -21.67
C LEU A 265 34.57 14.07 -22.08
N LYS A 266 34.53 14.59 -23.31
CA LYS A 266 33.36 15.29 -23.85
C LYS A 266 32.15 14.36 -23.95
N LYS A 267 32.36 13.11 -24.39
CA LYS A 267 31.29 12.11 -24.54
C LYS A 267 30.75 11.60 -23.20
N ALA A 268 31.55 11.65 -22.14
CA ALA A 268 31.12 11.28 -20.78
C ALA A 268 30.23 12.33 -20.10
N ILE A 269 30.24 13.59 -20.57
CA ILE A 269 29.43 14.69 -20.00
C ILE A 269 28.08 14.83 -20.73
N ASP A 270 27.98 14.45 -22.01
CA ASP A 270 26.74 14.44 -22.78
C ASP A 270 25.86 13.21 -22.43
N ASN A 271 25.11 13.30 -21.33
CA ASN A 271 24.20 12.23 -20.84
C ASN A 271 22.98 11.92 -21.74
N THR A 272 22.74 12.71 -22.79
CA THR A 272 21.53 12.59 -23.63
C THR A 272 21.56 11.37 -24.56
N GLY A 273 22.73 10.79 -24.85
CA GLY A 273 22.88 9.63 -25.74
C GLY A 273 22.79 8.27 -25.05
N LEU A 274 23.08 8.20 -23.74
CA LEU A 274 23.12 6.94 -23.00
C LEU A 274 21.70 6.41 -22.70
N GLU A 275 20.77 7.31 -22.36
CA GLU A 275 19.36 6.98 -22.13
C GLU A 275 18.68 6.42 -23.39
N GLU A 276 18.94 7.00 -24.57
CA GLU A 276 18.38 6.49 -25.82
C GLU A 276 19.00 5.15 -26.22
N GLN A 277 20.29 4.93 -25.94
CA GLN A 277 20.92 3.62 -26.16
C GLN A 277 20.37 2.55 -25.21
N GLU A 278 20.09 2.89 -23.94
CA GLU A 278 19.50 1.98 -22.98
C GLU A 278 18.02 1.70 -23.30
N LYS A 279 17.28 2.71 -23.73
CA LYS A 279 15.90 2.60 -24.19
C LYS A 279 15.80 1.74 -25.46
N GLU A 280 16.75 1.88 -26.39
CA GLU A 280 16.84 1.01 -27.57
C GLU A 280 17.18 -0.43 -27.18
N LYS A 281 18.11 -0.65 -26.24
CA LYS A 281 18.37 -2.00 -25.69
C LYS A 281 17.12 -2.60 -25.05
N ARG A 282 16.38 -1.82 -24.23
CA ARG A 282 15.12 -2.27 -23.61
C ARG A 282 14.07 -2.58 -24.67
N ARG A 283 13.99 -1.79 -25.75
CA ARG A 283 13.09 -2.03 -26.88
C ARG A 283 13.40 -3.35 -27.58
N LEU A 284 14.68 -3.61 -27.89
CA LEU A 284 15.12 -4.85 -28.54
C LEU A 284 14.84 -6.09 -27.68
N VAL A 285 15.01 -5.97 -26.36
CA VAL A 285 14.67 -7.06 -25.43
C VAL A 285 13.16 -7.33 -25.47
N ILE A 286 12.33 -6.29 -25.34
CA ILE A 286 10.87 -6.43 -25.38
C ILE A 286 10.41 -7.02 -26.71
N GLU A 287 10.94 -6.53 -27.83
CA GLU A 287 10.61 -7.05 -29.16
C GLU A 287 10.98 -8.53 -29.30
N LYS A 288 12.15 -8.92 -28.79
CA LYS A 288 12.58 -10.32 -28.81
C LYS A 288 11.64 -11.21 -27.98
N PHE A 289 11.23 -10.78 -26.78
CA PHE A 289 10.28 -11.52 -25.95
C PHE A 289 8.86 -11.57 -26.53
N GLN A 290 8.48 -10.60 -27.35
CA GLN A 290 7.17 -10.56 -28.00
C GLN A 290 7.10 -11.36 -29.31
N LYS A 291 8.20 -11.42 -30.06
CA LYS A 291 8.22 -12.03 -31.40
C LYS A 291 8.89 -13.39 -31.47
N ALA A 292 9.80 -13.73 -30.55
CA ALA A 292 10.45 -15.04 -30.56
C ALA A 292 9.48 -16.13 -30.10
N PRO A 293 9.48 -17.31 -30.73
CA PRO A 293 8.69 -18.43 -30.27
C PRO A 293 9.15 -18.86 -28.88
N PHE A 294 8.19 -19.31 -28.07
CA PHE A 294 8.44 -19.68 -26.67
C PHE A 294 9.58 -20.69 -26.51
N GLU A 295 9.70 -21.64 -27.43
CA GLU A 295 10.77 -22.65 -27.46
C GLU A 295 12.16 -22.03 -27.53
N GLU A 296 12.32 -20.94 -28.30
CA GLU A 296 13.61 -20.25 -28.44
C GLU A 296 13.94 -19.44 -27.18
N ILE A 297 12.94 -18.83 -26.56
CA ILE A 297 13.09 -18.10 -25.29
C ILE A 297 13.45 -19.08 -24.17
N ALA A 298 12.75 -20.23 -24.11
CA ALA A 298 13.01 -21.29 -23.15
C ALA A 298 14.42 -21.87 -23.33
N ALA A 299 14.82 -22.19 -24.56
CA ALA A 299 16.17 -22.69 -24.85
C ALA A 299 17.27 -21.69 -24.48
N GLN A 300 17.05 -20.39 -24.69
CA GLN A 300 18.00 -19.35 -24.26
C GLN A 300 18.08 -19.23 -22.73
N CYS A 301 16.94 -19.33 -22.04
CA CYS A 301 16.90 -19.36 -20.57
C CYS A 301 17.58 -20.60 -20.02
N GLU A 302 17.35 -21.76 -20.61
CA GLU A 302 17.96 -23.04 -20.23
C GLU A 302 19.47 -23.03 -20.48
N THR A 303 19.93 -22.52 -21.63
CA THR A 303 21.36 -22.37 -21.94
C THR A 303 22.06 -21.46 -20.92
N LYS A 304 21.42 -20.33 -20.55
CA LYS A 304 21.96 -19.43 -19.52
C LYS A 304 21.96 -20.06 -18.13
N ALA A 305 20.91 -20.82 -17.79
CA ALA A 305 20.83 -21.54 -16.52
C ALA A 305 21.91 -22.62 -16.44
N ASN A 306 22.13 -23.39 -17.51
CA ASN A 306 23.16 -24.41 -17.60
C ASN A 306 24.57 -23.80 -17.48
N LEU A 307 24.84 -22.69 -18.17
CA LEU A 307 26.12 -21.98 -18.03
C LEU A 307 26.38 -21.50 -16.60
N LEU A 308 25.34 -20.99 -15.93
CA LEU A 308 25.42 -20.58 -14.53
C LEU A 308 25.65 -21.78 -13.62
N HIS A 309 24.95 -22.89 -13.87
CA HIS A 309 25.13 -24.14 -13.13
C HIS A 309 26.55 -24.71 -13.29
N ASP A 310 27.08 -24.71 -14.51
CA ASP A 310 28.44 -25.17 -14.81
C ASP A 310 29.49 -24.31 -14.10
N ARG A 311 29.30 -22.98 -14.08
CA ARG A 311 30.19 -22.08 -13.33
C ARG A 311 30.09 -22.27 -11.83
N LEU A 312 28.88 -22.45 -11.29
CA LEU A 312 28.68 -22.75 -9.88
C LEU A 312 29.30 -24.09 -9.51
N ALA A 313 29.14 -25.13 -10.34
CA ALA A 313 29.75 -26.43 -10.15
C ALA A 313 31.28 -26.35 -10.17
N GLN A 314 31.85 -25.54 -11.08
CA GLN A 314 33.29 -25.29 -11.15
C GLN A 314 33.82 -24.56 -9.90
N ILE A 315 33.08 -23.57 -9.39
CA ILE A 315 33.40 -22.91 -8.12
C ILE A 315 33.28 -23.88 -6.95
N LEU A 316 32.25 -24.73 -6.94
CA LEU A 316 32.04 -25.74 -5.91
C LEU A 316 33.18 -26.76 -5.90
N GLU A 317 33.62 -27.25 -7.06
CA GLU A 317 34.76 -28.16 -7.16
C GLU A 317 36.05 -27.54 -6.64
N LEU A 318 36.27 -26.25 -6.93
CA LEU A 318 37.42 -25.50 -6.40
C LEU A 318 37.34 -25.30 -4.89
N THR A 319 36.14 -25.31 -4.31
CA THR A 319 35.90 -25.08 -2.88
C THR A 319 35.86 -26.39 -2.07
N ILE A 320 35.41 -27.49 -2.66
CA ILE A 320 35.27 -28.81 -2.00
C ILE A 320 36.56 -29.61 -2.02
N ARG A 321 37.53 -29.30 -2.91
CA ARG A 321 38.85 -29.94 -2.84
C ARG A 321 39.65 -29.38 -1.64
N PRO A 322 39.98 -30.20 -0.62
CA PRO A 322 40.93 -29.80 0.40
C PRO A 322 42.28 -29.52 -0.28
N PRO A 323 43.03 -28.49 0.14
CA PRO A 323 44.36 -28.24 -0.41
C PRO A 323 45.25 -29.47 -0.19
N PRO A 324 46.11 -29.84 -1.15
CA PRO A 324 46.97 -31.01 -0.99
C PRO A 324 47.94 -30.77 0.16
N SER A 325 47.81 -31.55 1.25
CA SER A 325 48.74 -31.46 2.36
C SER A 325 50.09 -32.11 2.02
N PRO A 326 51.22 -31.48 2.38
CA PRO A 326 52.56 -31.97 2.12
C PRO A 326 52.98 -32.98 3.21
N SER A 327 53.68 -34.05 2.82
CA SER A 327 54.27 -35.09 3.68
C SER A 327 53.26 -36.09 4.28
N GLY A 328 53.37 -37.41 4.17
CA GLY A 328 54.30 -38.34 3.53
C GLY A 328 53.89 -39.77 3.90
N THR A 329 54.24 -40.77 3.08
CA THR A 329 54.62 -42.16 3.50
C THR A 329 53.52 -42.99 4.22
N LEU A 330 53.03 -44.17 3.81
CA LEU A 330 53.47 -45.24 2.92
C LEU A 330 52.30 -46.27 2.77
N THR A 331 52.19 -46.86 1.58
CA THR A 331 51.86 -48.27 1.26
C THR A 331 50.52 -48.94 1.64
N ILE A 332 49.91 -49.47 0.57
CA ILE A 332 49.52 -50.88 0.35
C ILE A 332 48.04 -51.28 0.59
N THR A 333 47.41 -51.46 -0.58
CA THR A 333 46.51 -52.53 -1.04
C THR A 333 45.18 -52.83 -0.35
N ALA A 334 44.14 -52.77 -1.20
CA ALA A 334 43.01 -53.69 -1.30
C ALA A 334 42.20 -53.96 -0.01
N GLY A 335 41.10 -53.26 0.16
CA GLY A 335 40.07 -53.59 1.16
C GLY A 335 38.93 -52.58 1.17
N CYS A 336 37.71 -53.11 1.11
CA CYS A 336 36.41 -52.42 1.06
C CYS A 336 36.07 -51.68 2.39
N PRO A 337 34.89 -51.05 2.52
CA PRO A 337 34.55 -49.67 2.20
C PRO A 337 34.44 -48.75 3.43
N HIS A 338 34.33 -47.45 3.16
CA HIS A 338 34.30 -46.34 4.11
C HIS A 338 33.03 -46.27 4.98
N TYR A 339 33.28 -45.94 6.25
CA TYR A 339 32.38 -45.55 7.33
C TYR A 339 31.15 -44.75 6.89
N GLN A 340 29.95 -45.24 7.25
CA GLN A 340 28.72 -44.46 7.19
C GLN A 340 28.78 -43.30 8.19
N SER A 341 28.58 -42.08 7.69
CA SER A 341 28.35 -40.89 8.50
C SER A 341 26.98 -40.98 9.18
N VAL A 342 26.97 -40.85 10.51
CA VAL A 342 25.73 -40.86 11.30
C VAL A 342 24.98 -39.54 11.08
N PRO A 343 23.69 -39.56 10.73
CA PRO A 343 22.87 -38.36 10.55
C PRO A 343 22.76 -37.54 11.84
N VAL A 344 22.74 -36.21 11.70
CA VAL A 344 22.81 -35.23 12.81
C VAL A 344 21.71 -35.41 13.88
N TYR A 345 20.55 -35.98 13.54
CA TYR A 345 19.47 -36.22 14.52
C TYR A 345 19.73 -37.42 15.45
N GLU A 346 20.69 -38.29 15.11
CA GLU A 346 21.10 -39.44 15.94
C GLU A 346 22.30 -39.10 16.85
N MET A 347 22.81 -37.86 16.78
CA MET A 347 23.83 -37.39 17.72
C MET A 347 23.23 -37.24 19.12
N LYS A 348 23.43 -38.25 19.97
CA LYS A 348 23.18 -38.13 21.42
C LYS A 348 24.23 -37.20 22.01
N PHE A 349 23.83 -35.99 22.38
CA PHE A 349 24.69 -35.05 23.10
C PHE A 349 25.00 -35.61 24.51
N PRO A 350 26.26 -35.64 24.95
CA PRO A 350 26.59 -36.02 26.32
C PRO A 350 26.14 -34.93 27.31
N ASP A 351 25.33 -35.31 28.31
CA ASP A 351 25.05 -34.47 29.48
C ASP A 351 26.33 -34.28 30.30
N LEU A 352 26.87 -33.06 30.31
CA LEU A 352 27.92 -32.65 31.23
C LEU A 352 27.49 -31.34 31.89
N CYS A 353 26.71 -31.47 32.96
CA CYS A 353 26.70 -30.50 34.04
C CYS A 353 28.04 -30.59 34.77
N VAL A 354 28.73 -29.46 34.95
CA VAL A 354 29.45 -29.16 36.20
C VAL A 354 29.29 -27.67 36.47
N TYR A 355 28.88 -27.34 37.70
CA TYR A 355 28.82 -25.99 38.28
C TYR A 355 30.21 -25.36 38.40
#